data_AF-A0A355AXV2-F1
#
_entry.id   AF-A0A355AXV2-F1
#
_cell.length_a   1.000
_cell.length_b   1.000
_cell.length_c   1.000
_cell.angle_alpha   90.00
_cell.angle_beta   90.00
_cell.angle_gamma   90.00
#
_symmetry.space_group_name_H-M   'P 1'
#
loop_
_entity.id
_entity.type
_entity.pdbx_description
1 polymer ?
#
loop_
_entity_poly.entity_id
_entity_poly.type
_entity_poly.pdbx_seq_one_letter_code
_entity_poly.pdbx_strand_id
1 'polypeptide(L)'
;MPTFGAGGEHKKEEWRSMIRQLVAAGFLDHDVKGFGGLAITGKGRALLRGGESFHYRQDTLRRAPRARRKSRNGELAAKLSDAETALLDRLKALRLGLAKERGVPAYVVFSDRSLADMAQRQPRNDAEFSEVNGVGAAKLKEFAVPFLKAIAAGAIAAGDD
;
A
#
# COMPACT_ATOMS: atom_id res chain seq x y z
N MET A 1 32.13 -15.17 12.25
CA MET A 1 31.30 -15.24 13.47
C MET A 1 29.90 -15.67 13.07
N PRO A 2 29.33 -16.76 13.65
CA PRO A 2 27.97 -17.17 13.34
C PRO A 2 26.99 -16.22 14.06
N THR A 3 26.29 -15.37 13.31
CA THR A 3 25.34 -14.36 13.81
C THR A 3 23.92 -14.91 13.99
N PHE A 4 23.73 -16.24 13.97
CA PHE A 4 22.41 -16.86 14.06
C PHE A 4 21.87 -16.74 15.50
N GLY A 5 20.74 -16.06 15.66
CA GLY A 5 20.10 -15.81 16.97
C GLY A 5 20.58 -14.54 17.69
N ALA A 6 21.57 -13.82 17.17
CA ALA A 6 22.02 -12.56 17.76
C ALA A 6 20.95 -11.46 17.57
N GLY A 7 20.53 -10.82 18.67
CA GLY A 7 19.52 -9.76 18.74
C GLY A 7 18.06 -10.23 18.54
N GLY A 8 17.72 -11.39 19.12
CA GLY A 8 16.34 -11.89 19.24
C GLY A 8 15.41 -11.00 20.06
N GLU A 9 15.94 -9.99 20.75
CA GLU A 9 15.16 -8.95 21.44
C GLU A 9 14.49 -7.96 20.46
N HIS A 10 14.94 -7.94 19.20
CA HIS A 10 14.40 -7.05 18.18
C HIS A 10 13.38 -7.74 17.27
N LYS A 11 12.25 -7.07 17.01
CA LYS A 11 11.26 -7.54 16.05
C LYS A 11 11.79 -7.46 14.62
N LYS A 12 11.26 -8.27 13.71
CA LYS A 12 11.63 -8.27 12.27
C LYS A 12 11.58 -6.86 11.63
N GLU A 13 10.63 -6.02 12.03
CA GLU A 13 10.49 -4.65 11.53
C GLU A 13 11.59 -3.71 12.04
N GLU A 14 12.01 -3.89 13.29
CA GLU A 14 13.12 -3.15 13.90
C GLU A 14 14.44 -3.54 13.21
N TRP A 15 14.66 -4.83 13.00
CA TRP A 15 15.79 -5.33 12.21
C TRP A 15 15.86 -4.72 10.82
N ARG A 16 14.71 -4.67 10.11
CA ARG A 16 14.63 -4.01 8.79
C ARG A 16 14.88 -2.50 8.89
N SER A 17 14.53 -1.84 9.99
CA SER A 17 14.82 -0.43 10.22
C SER A 17 16.32 -0.19 10.41
N MET A 18 16.96 -0.99 11.28
CA MET A 18 18.39 -0.92 11.54
C MET A 18 19.21 -1.13 10.27
N ILE A 19 18.88 -2.14 9.47
CA ILE A 19 19.54 -2.41 8.19
C ILE A 19 19.42 -1.21 7.25
N ARG A 20 18.22 -0.61 7.12
CA ARG A 20 18.03 0.58 6.27
C ARG A 20 18.84 1.77 6.75
N GLN A 21 18.92 2.02 8.06
CA GLN A 21 19.71 3.11 8.61
C GLN A 21 21.21 2.89 8.40
N LEU A 22 21.69 1.64 8.50
CA LEU A 22 23.08 1.29 8.19
C LEU A 22 23.43 1.49 6.72
N VAL A 23 22.50 1.16 5.80
CA VAL A 23 22.66 1.45 4.36
C VAL A 23 22.68 2.96 4.13
N ALA A 24 21.70 3.69 4.67
CA ALA A 24 21.60 5.15 4.51
C ALA A 24 22.82 5.90 5.08
N ALA A 25 23.41 5.41 6.17
CA ALA A 25 24.60 5.97 6.79
C ALA A 25 25.92 5.51 6.10
N GLY A 26 25.83 4.67 5.06
CA GLY A 26 26.95 4.21 4.25
C GLY A 26 27.82 3.13 4.91
N PHE A 27 27.33 2.46 5.96
CA PHE A 27 28.02 1.34 6.60
C PHE A 27 27.76 0.01 5.89
N LEU A 28 26.59 -0.13 5.26
CA LEU A 28 26.23 -1.22 4.36
C LEU A 28 25.94 -0.67 2.96
N ASP A 29 26.13 -1.49 1.94
CA ASP A 29 25.80 -1.18 0.56
C ASP A 29 25.14 -2.40 -0.10
N HIS A 30 24.48 -2.17 -1.23
CA HIS A 30 23.93 -3.25 -2.05
C HIS A 30 25.06 -3.95 -2.81
N ASP A 31 25.16 -5.26 -2.64
CA ASP A 31 26.09 -6.07 -3.43
C ASP A 31 25.52 -6.31 -4.83
N VAL A 32 25.81 -5.36 -5.72
CA VAL A 32 25.42 -5.44 -7.14
C VAL A 32 26.24 -6.51 -7.89
N LYS A 33 27.37 -6.98 -7.33
CA LYS A 33 28.26 -7.95 -7.99
C LYS A 33 28.04 -9.41 -7.54
N GLY A 34 27.42 -9.64 -6.39
CA GLY A 34 27.33 -10.95 -5.73
C GLY A 34 25.92 -11.43 -5.37
N PHE A 35 24.96 -11.36 -6.30
CA PHE A 35 23.60 -11.90 -6.15
C PHE A 35 22.60 -11.06 -5.33
N GLY A 36 22.77 -9.73 -5.25
CA GLY A 36 21.75 -8.83 -4.68
C GLY A 36 21.69 -8.81 -3.15
N GLY A 37 22.75 -9.26 -2.47
CA GLY A 37 22.91 -9.22 -1.02
C GLY A 37 23.31 -7.84 -0.48
N LEU A 38 23.64 -7.78 0.81
CA LEU A 38 24.23 -6.59 1.45
C LEU A 38 25.73 -6.81 1.64
N ALA A 39 26.54 -5.83 1.24
CA ALA A 39 27.97 -5.80 1.46
C ALA A 39 28.34 -4.78 2.55
N ILE A 40 29.35 -5.12 3.36
CA ILE A 40 29.90 -4.19 4.35
C ILE A 40 30.90 -3.26 3.65
N THR A 41 30.70 -1.95 3.79
CA THR A 41 31.60 -0.93 3.20
C THR A 41 32.90 -0.79 3.99
N GLY A 42 33.86 0.01 3.49
CA GLY A 42 35.05 0.37 4.26
C GLY A 42 34.71 1.03 5.61
N LYS A 43 33.67 1.87 5.62
CA LYS A 43 33.12 2.53 6.82
C LYS A 43 32.47 1.52 7.77
N GLY A 44 31.71 0.56 7.24
CA GLY A 44 31.16 -0.57 8.01
C GLY A 44 32.23 -1.40 8.71
N ARG A 45 33.36 -1.62 8.03
CA ARG A 45 34.51 -2.31 8.63
C ARG A 45 35.21 -1.50 9.71
N ALA A 46 35.23 -0.17 9.63
CA ALA A 46 35.76 0.70 10.68
C ALA A 46 34.87 0.66 11.94
N LEU A 47 33.55 0.62 11.76
CA LEU A 47 32.58 0.42 12.84
C LEU A 47 32.80 -0.91 13.56
N LEU A 48 33.00 -2.01 12.81
CA LEU A 48 33.29 -3.33 13.42
C LEU A 48 34.61 -3.38 14.20
N ARG A 49 35.56 -2.50 13.88
CA ARG A 49 36.86 -2.39 14.59
C ARG A 49 36.82 -1.38 15.74
N GLY A 50 35.68 -0.78 16.04
CA GLY A 50 35.54 0.24 17.08
C GLY A 50 36.11 1.62 16.73
N GLY A 51 36.48 1.85 15.48
CA GLY A 51 36.99 3.15 15.01
C GLY A 51 35.91 4.16 14.64
N GLU A 52 34.65 3.72 14.62
CA GLU A 52 33.46 4.52 14.30
C GLU A 52 32.33 4.12 15.25
N SER A 53 31.40 5.01 15.56
CA SER A 53 30.22 4.70 16.39
C SER A 53 28.95 4.91 15.59
N PHE A 54 28.06 3.91 15.62
CA PHE A 54 26.74 3.99 15.00
C PHE A 54 25.68 4.22 16.08
N HIS A 55 25.16 5.44 16.13
CA HIS A 55 24.02 5.78 16.97
C HIS A 55 22.74 5.49 16.22
N TYR A 56 22.09 4.37 16.54
CA TYR A 56 20.77 4.03 16.04
C TYR A 56 19.72 4.87 16.77
N ARG A 57 18.81 5.51 16.02
CA ARG A 57 17.60 6.04 16.64
C ARG A 57 16.61 4.89 16.85
N GLN A 58 16.37 4.55 18.12
CA GLN A 58 15.28 3.67 18.54
C GLN A 58 13.89 4.33 18.37
N ASP A 59 13.86 5.60 17.97
CA ASP A 59 12.65 6.39 17.79
C ASP A 59 11.71 5.80 16.73
N THR A 60 10.51 5.41 17.19
CA THR A 60 9.26 5.36 16.42
C THR A 60 8.94 4.12 15.54
N LEU A 61 8.87 2.91 16.13
CA LEU A 61 7.82 1.95 15.71
C LEU A 61 6.41 2.43 16.04
N ARG A 62 6.27 3.55 16.74
CA ARG A 62 5.09 4.39 16.60
C ARG A 62 5.17 5.02 15.22
N ARG A 63 4.70 4.29 14.20
CA ARG A 63 4.28 4.84 12.91
C ARG A 63 3.64 6.18 13.21
N ALA A 64 4.38 7.28 13.00
CA ALA A 64 3.76 8.58 12.93
C ALA A 64 2.61 8.34 11.96
N PRO A 65 1.34 8.61 12.32
CA PRO A 65 0.28 8.51 11.35
C PRO A 65 0.78 9.41 10.24
N ARG A 66 1.19 8.81 9.10
CA ARG A 66 1.68 9.55 7.93
C ARG A 66 0.70 10.69 7.85
N ALA A 67 1.15 11.91 8.18
CA ALA A 67 0.28 13.07 8.26
C ALA A 67 -0.52 12.95 7.00
N ARG A 68 -1.84 12.64 7.15
CA ARG A 68 -2.67 12.16 6.05
C ARG A 68 -2.36 13.17 4.99
N ARG A 69 -1.58 12.76 3.98
CA ARG A 69 -1.31 13.62 2.84
C ARG A 69 -2.74 13.93 2.45
N LYS A 70 -3.15 15.18 2.65
CA LYS A 70 -4.49 15.68 2.39
C LYS A 70 -4.57 15.55 0.88
N SER A 71 -4.78 14.30 0.51
CA SER A 71 -4.51 13.78 -0.80
C SER A 71 -5.76 14.17 -1.53
N ARG A 72 -5.60 14.49 -2.79
CA ARG A 72 -6.70 14.73 -3.72
C ARG A 72 -7.82 13.67 -3.63
N ASN A 73 -7.58 12.52 -2.97
CA ASN A 73 -8.57 11.53 -2.57
C ASN A 73 -9.66 12.04 -1.61
N GLY A 74 -9.32 12.89 -0.62
CA GLY A 74 -10.31 13.49 0.27
C GLY A 74 -11.17 14.55 -0.42
N GLU A 75 -10.61 15.22 -1.43
CA GLU A 75 -11.33 16.19 -2.25
C GLU A 75 -12.29 15.53 -3.24
N LEU A 76 -11.93 14.36 -3.82
CA LEU A 76 -12.87 13.57 -4.63
C LEU A 76 -14.04 13.04 -3.78
N ALA A 77 -13.76 12.53 -2.58
CA ALA A 77 -14.80 12.04 -1.68
C ALA A 77 -15.71 13.16 -1.16
N ALA A 78 -15.21 14.40 -1.05
CA ALA A 78 -15.99 15.55 -0.60
C ALA A 78 -16.96 16.12 -1.67
N LYS A 79 -16.90 15.61 -2.92
CA LYS A 79 -17.76 16.05 -4.03
C LYS A 79 -18.82 15.01 -4.41
N LEU A 80 -18.98 13.94 -3.62
CA LEU A 80 -19.97 12.90 -3.87
C LEU A 80 -21.33 13.32 -3.32
N SER A 81 -22.39 13.13 -4.09
CA SER A 81 -23.77 13.11 -3.61
C SER A 81 -24.00 11.96 -2.62
N ASP A 82 -25.13 11.98 -1.92
CA ASP A 82 -25.50 10.92 -0.98
C ASP A 82 -25.61 9.55 -1.67
N ALA A 83 -26.14 9.51 -2.89
CA ALA A 83 -26.24 8.30 -3.70
C ALA A 83 -24.85 7.75 -4.08
N GLU A 84 -23.93 8.62 -4.50
CA GLU A 84 -22.55 8.23 -4.82
C GLU A 84 -21.78 7.80 -3.57
N THR A 85 -22.05 8.41 -2.42
CA THR A 85 -21.45 8.03 -1.14
C THR A 85 -21.91 6.64 -0.71
N ALA A 86 -23.21 6.35 -0.82
CA ALA A 86 -23.76 5.02 -0.55
C ALA A 86 -23.17 3.96 -1.51
N LEU A 87 -22.97 4.30 -2.78
CA LEU A 87 -22.30 3.42 -3.74
C LEU A 87 -20.83 3.19 -3.35
N LEU A 88 -20.10 4.25 -3.00
CA LEU A 88 -18.72 4.16 -2.56
C LEU A 88 -18.55 3.21 -1.36
N ASP A 89 -19.46 3.25 -0.39
CA ASP A 89 -19.40 2.37 0.77
C ASP A 89 -19.67 0.90 0.42
N ARG A 90 -20.60 0.63 -0.52
CA ARG A 90 -20.78 -0.72 -1.08
C ARG A 90 -19.52 -1.21 -1.79
N LEU A 91 -18.88 -0.36 -2.59
CA LEU A 91 -17.64 -0.70 -3.29
C LEU A 91 -16.47 -0.96 -2.31
N LYS A 92 -16.39 -0.22 -1.19
CA LYS A 92 -15.42 -0.49 -0.12
C LYS A 92 -15.66 -1.84 0.54
N ALA A 93 -16.92 -2.19 0.80
CA ALA A 93 -17.28 -3.49 1.38
C ALA A 93 -16.92 -4.65 0.44
N LEU A 94 -17.25 -4.53 -0.85
CA LEU A 94 -16.86 -5.51 -1.88
C LEU A 94 -15.35 -5.68 -1.95
N ARG A 95 -14.60 -4.56 -2.01
CA ARG A 95 -13.13 -4.58 -2.01
C ARG A 95 -12.57 -5.31 -0.80
N LEU A 96 -13.13 -5.08 0.39
CA LEU A 96 -12.69 -5.74 1.61
C LEU A 96 -12.94 -7.26 1.56
N GLY A 97 -14.09 -7.69 1.03
CA GLY A 97 -14.39 -9.10 0.81
C GLY A 97 -13.37 -9.78 -0.11
N LEU A 98 -13.14 -9.20 -1.28
CA LEU A 98 -12.18 -9.72 -2.27
C LEU A 98 -10.74 -9.73 -1.74
N ALA A 99 -10.36 -8.71 -0.96
CA ALA A 99 -9.05 -8.63 -0.34
C ALA A 99 -8.83 -9.73 0.70
N LYS A 100 -9.85 -10.01 1.52
CA LYS A 100 -9.83 -11.11 2.51
C LYS A 100 -9.72 -12.47 1.82
N GLU A 101 -10.51 -12.71 0.78
CA GLU A 101 -10.49 -13.96 0.01
C GLU A 101 -9.11 -14.24 -0.58
N ARG A 102 -8.42 -13.19 -1.03
CA ARG A 102 -7.08 -13.28 -1.63
C ARG A 102 -5.93 -13.19 -0.64
N GLY A 103 -6.21 -12.94 0.63
CA GLY A 103 -5.17 -12.74 1.66
C GLY A 103 -4.28 -11.52 1.41
N VAL A 104 -4.78 -10.51 0.68
CA VAL A 104 -4.02 -9.29 0.35
C VAL A 104 -4.61 -8.05 1.01
N PRO A 105 -3.82 -6.99 1.23
CA PRO A 105 -4.37 -5.72 1.70
C PRO A 105 -5.39 -5.12 0.72
N ALA A 106 -6.48 -4.52 1.21
CA ALA A 106 -7.57 -4.00 0.37
C ALA A 106 -7.14 -2.99 -0.71
N TYR A 107 -6.15 -2.15 -0.41
CA TYR A 107 -5.64 -1.17 -1.37
C TYR A 107 -4.98 -1.79 -2.62
N VAL A 108 -4.58 -3.07 -2.55
CA VAL A 108 -4.01 -3.82 -3.69
C VAL A 108 -5.08 -4.12 -4.73
N VAL A 109 -6.29 -4.47 -4.29
CA VAL A 109 -7.45 -4.67 -5.17
C VAL A 109 -7.78 -3.36 -5.88
N PHE A 110 -8.15 -2.32 -5.12
CA PHE A 110 -8.31 -0.96 -5.64
C PHE A 110 -7.93 0.10 -4.62
N SER A 111 -7.35 1.20 -5.11
CA SER A 111 -7.11 2.38 -4.28
C SER A 111 -8.43 3.07 -3.92
N ASP A 112 -8.46 3.84 -2.84
CA ASP A 112 -9.64 4.64 -2.48
C ASP A 112 -10.02 5.64 -3.60
N ARG A 113 -9.02 6.14 -4.33
CA ARG A 113 -9.22 7.03 -5.49
C ARG A 113 -9.97 6.31 -6.62
N SER A 114 -9.58 5.07 -6.91
CA SER A 114 -10.25 4.26 -7.93
C SER A 114 -11.71 3.99 -7.55
N LEU A 115 -11.99 3.69 -6.27
CA LEU A 115 -13.36 3.49 -5.82
C LEU A 115 -14.21 4.77 -5.89
N ALA A 116 -13.63 5.93 -5.55
CA ALA A 116 -14.33 7.21 -5.67
C ALA A 116 -14.64 7.55 -7.13
N ASP A 117 -13.69 7.32 -8.05
CA ASP A 117 -13.89 7.53 -9.49
C ASP A 117 -14.93 6.55 -10.07
N MET A 118 -14.95 5.28 -9.62
CA MET A 118 -16.02 4.33 -9.96
C MET A 118 -17.39 4.80 -9.49
N ALA A 119 -17.47 5.35 -8.27
CA ALA A 119 -18.73 5.84 -7.71
C ALA A 119 -19.28 7.05 -8.48
N GLN A 120 -18.39 7.93 -8.97
CA GLN A 120 -18.76 9.09 -9.79
C GLN A 120 -19.15 8.69 -11.22
N ARG A 121 -18.36 7.85 -11.87
CA ARG A 121 -18.57 7.46 -13.27
C ARG A 121 -19.69 6.44 -13.45
N GLN A 122 -19.93 5.61 -12.45
CA GLN A 122 -20.88 4.50 -12.49
C GLN A 122 -20.81 3.67 -13.78
N PRO A 123 -19.62 3.12 -14.13
CA PRO A 123 -19.44 2.40 -15.38
C PRO A 123 -20.42 1.23 -15.49
N ARG A 124 -20.98 1.06 -16.69
CA ARG A 124 -22.03 0.05 -16.98
C ARG A 124 -21.51 -1.13 -17.79
N ASN A 125 -20.32 -1.02 -18.36
CA ASN A 125 -19.68 -2.04 -19.17
C ASN A 125 -18.16 -2.02 -18.98
N ASP A 126 -17.49 -3.05 -19.52
CA ASP A 126 -16.04 -3.22 -19.42
C ASP A 126 -15.26 -2.05 -20.04
N ALA A 127 -15.78 -1.45 -21.12
CA ALA A 127 -15.13 -0.31 -21.77
C ALA A 127 -15.08 0.91 -20.83
N GLU A 128 -16.23 1.29 -20.26
CA GLU A 128 -16.32 2.37 -19.26
C GLU A 128 -15.53 2.03 -17.99
N PHE A 129 -15.52 0.76 -17.56
CA PHE A 129 -14.74 0.32 -16.41
C PHE A 129 -13.23 0.47 -16.64
N SER A 130 -12.77 0.29 -17.89
CA SER A 130 -11.36 0.46 -18.25
C SER A 130 -10.88 1.91 -18.18
N GLU A 131 -11.78 2.88 -18.30
CA GLU A 131 -11.47 4.31 -18.22
C GLU A 131 -11.27 4.81 -16.78
N VAL A 132 -11.68 4.01 -15.78
CA VAL A 132 -11.53 4.35 -14.38
C VAL A 132 -10.06 4.43 -13.98
N ASN A 133 -9.72 5.47 -13.23
CA ASN A 133 -8.37 5.71 -12.76
C ASN A 133 -7.85 4.55 -11.87
N GLY A 134 -6.81 3.87 -12.35
CA GLY A 134 -6.20 2.74 -11.64
C GLY A 134 -6.79 1.37 -11.98
N VAL A 135 -7.67 1.29 -12.99
CA VAL A 135 -8.03 0.05 -13.68
C VAL A 135 -7.06 -0.14 -14.85
N GLY A 136 -6.32 -1.25 -14.84
CA GLY A 136 -5.51 -1.70 -15.97
C GLY A 136 -6.01 -3.05 -16.46
N ALA A 137 -5.45 -3.56 -17.57
CA ALA A 137 -5.92 -4.79 -18.23
C ALA A 137 -6.08 -6.00 -17.28
N ALA A 138 -5.13 -6.21 -16.36
CA ALA A 138 -5.20 -7.30 -15.38
C ALA A 138 -6.40 -7.13 -14.43
N LYS A 139 -6.62 -5.90 -13.92
CA LYS A 139 -7.73 -5.61 -13.00
C LYS A 139 -9.07 -5.59 -13.71
N LEU A 140 -9.13 -5.16 -14.96
CA LEU A 140 -10.32 -5.21 -15.80
C LEU A 140 -10.80 -6.66 -15.92
N LYS A 141 -9.91 -7.55 -16.40
CA LYS A 141 -10.25 -8.98 -16.59
C LYS A 141 -10.70 -9.66 -15.30
N GLU A 142 -10.12 -9.27 -14.17
CA GLU A 142 -10.32 -9.96 -12.90
C GLU A 142 -11.44 -9.38 -12.04
N PHE A 143 -11.69 -8.07 -12.12
CA PHE A 143 -12.58 -7.37 -11.21
C PHE A 143 -13.74 -6.63 -11.90
N ALA A 144 -13.80 -6.55 -13.24
CA ALA A 144 -14.91 -5.88 -13.92
C ALA A 144 -16.26 -6.45 -13.51
N VAL A 145 -16.45 -7.77 -13.65
CA VAL A 145 -17.72 -8.45 -13.34
C VAL A 145 -18.24 -8.17 -11.92
N PRO A 146 -17.49 -8.42 -10.83
CA PRO A 146 -18.00 -8.18 -9.49
C PRO A 146 -18.27 -6.70 -9.20
N PHE A 147 -17.47 -5.77 -9.73
CA PHE A 147 -17.65 -4.35 -9.50
C PHE A 147 -18.80 -3.75 -10.32
N LEU A 148 -18.93 -4.10 -11.60
CA LEU A 148 -20.06 -3.69 -12.44
C LEU A 148 -21.39 -4.18 -11.87
N LYS A 149 -21.42 -5.42 -11.35
CA LYS A 149 -22.61 -5.95 -10.65
C LYS A 149 -22.98 -5.12 -9.41
N ALA A 150 -21.99 -4.74 -8.61
CA ALA A 150 -22.22 -3.91 -7.42
C ALA A 150 -22.69 -2.49 -7.76
N ILE A 151 -22.22 -1.93 -8.89
CA ILE A 151 -22.65 -0.64 -9.41
C ILE A 151 -24.10 -0.72 -9.90
N ALA A 152 -24.41 -1.73 -10.72
CA ALA A 152 -25.76 -1.94 -11.25
C ALA A 152 -26.80 -2.15 -10.13
N ALA A 153 -26.45 -2.92 -9.09
CA ALA A 153 -27.33 -3.13 -7.94
C ALA A 153 -27.61 -1.83 -7.16
N GLY A 154 -26.68 -0.86 -7.19
CA GLY A 154 -26.86 0.45 -6.56
C GLY A 154 -27.77 1.41 -7.32
N ALA A 155 -27.88 1.26 -8.63
CA ALA A 155 -28.69 2.13 -9.49
C ALA A 155 -30.21 1.87 -9.35
N ILE A 156 -30.60 0.66 -8.95
CA ILE A 156 -32.01 0.26 -8.81
C ILE A 156 -32.65 0.88 -7.55
N ALA A 157 -31.86 1.21 -6.52
CA ALA A 157 -32.37 1.74 -5.26
C ALA A 157 -32.57 3.27 -5.22
N ALA A 158 -32.29 3.99 -6.32
CA ALA A 158 -32.37 5.45 -6.40
C ALA A 158 -33.49 5.96 -7.31
N GLY A 159 -34.45 5.08 -7.68
CA GLY A 159 -35.51 5.36 -8.65
C GLY A 159 -36.95 5.25 -8.14
N ASP A 160 -37.16 5.14 -6.82
CA ASP A 160 -38.49 5.16 -6.20
C ASP A 160 -38.58 6.34 -5.22
N ASP A 161 -38.85 7.54 -5.75
CA ASP A 161 -39.52 8.65 -5.03
C ASP A 161 -40.36 9.45 -6.05
#